data_AF-A0A9X2P2Y0-F1
#
_entry.id   AF-A0A9X2P2Y0-F1
#
_cell.length_a   1.000
_cell.length_b   1.000
_cell.length_c   1.000
_cell.angle_alpha   90.00
_cell.angle_beta   90.00
_cell.angle_gamma   90.00
#
_symmetry.space_group_name_H-M   'P 1'
#
loop_
_entity.id
_entity.type
_entity.pdbx_description
1 polymer ?
#
loop_
_entity_poly.entity_id
_entity_poly.type
_entity_poly.pdbx_seq_one_letter_code
_entity_poly.pdbx_strand_id
1 'polypeptide(L)'
;MFKLFKVFLIFTMLFLASWESYGQTFVFDPAKPGCDGSWTDGDCWEVSNSCSVLGGFTNQTSPPSTNPTTTCPVDIIIRGDISISGVPISFGGTLRSIRVENGASFDIVGDASIISDSEVLFDLVENSFFNITNELIISQGSSSDSTLLIIDGDGTSSVVVNSIDLRGRAILLVENGGSLISDGPTKYNGNSSRIDVYGFFRTLEVDIKGGSNHQLNSYGSARIIVEEDIILGGTSDITFNGDSEIDVGGDIDNSGSAKIIASDNAKVYYCGIIKTPKNAVKEGVGSAEFINSCRILPVDYLYIESEYSKASNSALLSWATAKEWENSRFEIERSLGDISDFIKIGEVSGMGWKDTISEYEYVDANLPLAGGNIYYRLKQVDMNGKFSLSKVLSVKMPSVQFTQGVWRAYPNPTDGHQFRIGLLDISQYSQEKISFRIIQPNHVTEVVTVDSEAEMNEYLIQILPTISSGIFVVELQWGQKIEHIKVLKQK
;
A
#
# COMPACT_ATOMS: atom_id res chain seq x y z
N MET A 1 -3.71 -30.31 -28.84
CA MET A 1 -4.57 -29.43 -29.66
C MET A 1 -6.05 -29.40 -29.22
N PHE A 2 -6.47 -30.10 -28.16
CA PHE A 2 -7.85 -30.07 -27.64
C PHE A 2 -7.97 -29.69 -26.14
N LYS A 3 -6.95 -29.01 -25.58
CA LYS A 3 -6.98 -28.51 -24.19
C LYS A 3 -6.77 -26.98 -24.05
N LEU A 4 -6.49 -26.26 -25.15
CA LEU A 4 -6.41 -24.80 -25.15
C LEU A 4 -7.78 -24.10 -25.28
N PHE A 5 -8.87 -24.84 -25.48
CA PHE A 5 -10.20 -24.26 -25.69
C PHE A 5 -11.01 -24.04 -24.39
N LYS A 6 -10.44 -24.36 -23.22
CA LYS A 6 -11.11 -24.15 -21.91
C LYS A 6 -10.74 -22.84 -21.22
N VAL A 7 -9.65 -22.19 -21.62
CA VAL A 7 -9.20 -20.93 -20.99
C VAL A 7 -9.96 -19.71 -21.53
N PHE A 8 -10.65 -19.84 -22.67
CA PHE A 8 -11.40 -18.73 -23.28
C PHE A 8 -12.89 -18.64 -22.86
N LEU A 9 -13.34 -19.46 -21.91
CA LEU A 9 -14.76 -19.54 -21.51
C LEU A 9 -15.06 -19.01 -20.09
N ILE A 10 -14.07 -18.46 -19.39
CA ILE A 10 -14.24 -17.85 -18.06
C ILE A 10 -14.54 -16.34 -18.16
N PHE A 11 -14.34 -15.73 -19.34
CA PHE A 11 -14.72 -14.35 -19.62
C PHE A 11 -16.18 -14.24 -20.07
N THR A 12 -17.15 -14.45 -19.18
CA THR A 12 -18.56 -13.95 -19.20
C THR A 12 -19.48 -14.73 -18.25
N MET A 13 -19.16 -14.75 -16.96
CA MET A 13 -20.13 -15.19 -15.93
C MET A 13 -20.06 -14.36 -14.65
N LEU A 14 -19.99 -13.04 -14.81
CA LEU A 14 -20.34 -12.08 -13.77
C LEU A 14 -21.38 -11.14 -14.38
N PHE A 15 -22.61 -11.64 -14.57
CA PHE A 15 -23.86 -10.90 -14.49
C PHE A 15 -25.02 -11.86 -14.80
N LEU A 16 -25.78 -12.19 -13.74
CA LEU A 16 -27.12 -12.80 -13.76
C LEU A 16 -27.24 -14.24 -14.34
N ALA A 17 -26.81 -15.23 -13.57
CA ALA A 17 -27.49 -16.53 -13.53
C ALA A 17 -27.23 -17.21 -12.17
N SER A 18 -28.29 -17.37 -11.37
CA SER A 18 -28.28 -18.18 -10.16
C SER A 18 -28.10 -19.66 -10.53
N TRP A 19 -26.86 -20.08 -10.68
CA TRP A 19 -26.50 -21.49 -10.56
C TRP A 19 -26.02 -21.64 -9.13
N GLU A 20 -26.82 -22.32 -8.30
CA GLU A 20 -26.38 -22.72 -6.97
C GLU A 20 -25.09 -23.53 -7.15
N SER A 21 -23.96 -22.93 -6.80
CA SER A 21 -22.69 -23.63 -6.78
C SER A 21 -22.79 -24.72 -5.72
N TYR A 22 -22.63 -25.96 -6.14
CA TYR A 22 -22.53 -27.10 -5.24
C TYR A 22 -21.24 -26.94 -4.41
N GLY A 23 -21.36 -26.74 -3.11
CA GLY A 23 -20.22 -26.48 -2.23
C GLY A 23 -20.61 -26.12 -0.80
N GLN A 24 -19.60 -26.04 0.07
CA GLN A 24 -19.70 -25.51 1.42
C GLN A 24 -18.99 -24.17 1.46
N THR A 25 -19.70 -23.11 1.84
CA THR A 25 -19.13 -21.76 1.96
C THR A 25 -19.05 -21.36 3.42
N PHE A 26 -17.88 -20.88 3.82
CA PHE A 26 -17.63 -20.30 5.13
C PHE A 26 -17.42 -18.79 4.97
N VAL A 27 -18.25 -17.98 5.61
CA VAL A 27 -18.11 -16.52 5.62
C VAL A 27 -17.72 -16.08 7.01
N PHE A 28 -16.53 -15.47 7.14
CA PHE A 28 -16.07 -14.90 8.40
C PHE A 28 -16.75 -13.55 8.63
N ASP A 29 -17.34 -13.38 9.81
CA ASP A 29 -17.89 -12.12 10.28
C ASP A 29 -17.53 -11.91 11.76
N PRO A 30 -16.59 -10.99 12.07
CA PRO A 30 -16.16 -10.74 13.45
C PRO A 30 -17.23 -10.06 14.31
N ALA A 31 -18.33 -9.56 13.73
CA ALA A 31 -19.39 -8.91 14.48
C ALA A 31 -20.41 -9.89 15.09
N LYS A 32 -20.28 -11.20 14.82
CA LYS A 32 -21.23 -12.21 15.31
C LYS A 32 -21.14 -12.38 16.83
N PRO A 33 -22.28 -12.51 17.54
CA PRO A 33 -22.27 -12.74 18.98
C PRO A 33 -21.53 -14.03 19.34
N GLY A 34 -20.55 -13.93 20.25
CA GLY A 34 -19.76 -15.08 20.70
C GLY A 34 -18.42 -15.25 19.97
N CYS A 35 -18.24 -14.60 18.82
CA CYS A 35 -16.99 -14.67 18.05
C CYS A 35 -15.81 -14.12 18.85
N ASP A 36 -14.77 -14.93 19.03
CA ASP A 36 -13.49 -14.55 19.66
C ASP A 36 -12.42 -14.09 18.66
N GLY A 37 -12.74 -14.11 17.36
CA GLY A 37 -11.87 -13.74 16.25
C GLY A 37 -10.89 -14.84 15.82
N SER A 38 -10.96 -16.03 16.41
CA SER A 38 -10.09 -17.14 16.05
C SER A 38 -10.64 -17.94 14.87
N TRP A 39 -9.73 -18.47 14.04
CA TRP A 39 -10.09 -19.29 12.87
C TRP A 39 -10.93 -20.52 13.22
N THR A 40 -10.67 -21.13 14.37
CA THR A 40 -11.35 -22.36 14.81
C THR A 40 -12.65 -22.10 15.56
N ASP A 41 -12.96 -20.86 15.92
CA ASP A 41 -14.21 -20.52 16.59
C ASP A 41 -15.38 -20.53 15.61
N GLY A 42 -16.26 -21.51 15.77
CA GLY A 42 -17.43 -21.69 14.92
C GLY A 42 -18.44 -20.55 15.00
N ASP A 43 -18.44 -19.77 16.09
CA ASP A 43 -19.37 -18.64 16.24
C ASP A 43 -19.02 -17.49 15.28
N CYS A 44 -17.76 -17.41 14.83
CA CYS A 44 -17.27 -16.43 13.87
C CYS A 44 -17.68 -16.71 12.40
N TRP A 45 -18.22 -17.89 12.09
CA TRP A 45 -18.46 -18.31 10.71
C TRP A 45 -19.95 -18.46 10.40
N GLU A 46 -20.38 -17.91 9.28
CA GLU A 46 -21.62 -18.35 8.62
C GLU A 46 -21.30 -19.50 7.67
N VAL A 47 -21.98 -20.63 7.86
CA VAL A 47 -21.78 -21.83 7.04
C VAL A 47 -23.01 -22.06 6.19
N SER A 48 -22.86 -21.99 4.87
CA SER A 48 -23.87 -22.47 3.93
C SER A 48 -23.37 -23.76 3.29
N ASN A 49 -24.27 -24.73 3.10
CA ASN A 49 -23.91 -26.05 2.58
C ASN A 49 -24.97 -26.55 1.62
N SER A 50 -24.57 -26.79 0.37
CA SER A 50 -25.43 -27.38 -0.66
C SER A 50 -25.01 -28.81 -1.05
N CYS A 51 -24.06 -29.41 -0.32
CA CYS A 51 -23.48 -30.74 -0.60
C CYS A 51 -24.38 -31.94 -0.21
N SER A 52 -25.70 -31.75 -0.19
CA SER A 52 -26.63 -32.66 0.49
C SER A 52 -26.87 -34.03 -0.15
N VAL A 53 -26.24 -34.29 -1.30
CA VAL A 53 -26.56 -35.42 -2.19
C VAL A 53 -25.50 -36.53 -2.19
N LEU A 54 -24.28 -36.31 -1.68
CA LEU A 54 -23.15 -37.24 -1.87
C LEU A 54 -22.56 -37.86 -0.58
N GLY A 55 -23.21 -37.71 0.57
CA GLY A 55 -22.82 -38.43 1.80
C GLY A 55 -21.46 -38.03 2.41
N GLY A 56 -20.87 -36.92 1.97
CA GLY A 56 -19.59 -36.38 2.44
C GLY A 56 -19.72 -35.24 3.47
N PHE A 57 -20.80 -35.23 4.25
CA PHE A 57 -21.04 -34.19 5.24
C PHE A 57 -20.04 -34.29 6.41
N THR A 58 -19.41 -33.16 6.74
CA THR A 58 -18.82 -32.93 8.05
C THR A 58 -19.58 -31.77 8.70
N ASN A 59 -19.98 -31.91 9.97
CA ASN A 59 -20.55 -30.81 10.77
C ASN A 59 -19.43 -29.82 11.18
N GLN A 60 -18.67 -29.34 10.20
CA GLN A 60 -17.64 -28.34 10.42
C GLN A 60 -18.31 -26.98 10.60
N THR A 61 -18.04 -26.36 11.75
CA THR A 61 -18.51 -25.02 12.11
C THR A 61 -17.52 -23.94 11.70
N SER A 62 -16.29 -24.31 11.33
CA SER A 62 -15.24 -23.43 10.83
C SER A 62 -14.50 -24.07 9.65
N PRO A 63 -13.83 -23.29 8.80
CA PRO A 63 -13.08 -23.84 7.69
C PRO A 63 -11.89 -24.68 8.17
N PRO A 64 -11.55 -25.76 7.45
CA PRO A 64 -10.42 -26.59 7.80
C PRO A 64 -9.10 -25.86 7.54
N SER A 65 -8.16 -25.96 8.50
CA SER A 65 -6.80 -25.42 8.37
C SER A 65 -5.84 -26.34 7.60
N THR A 66 -6.30 -27.56 7.28
CA THR A 66 -5.58 -28.56 6.49
C THR A 66 -6.52 -29.25 5.52
N ASN A 67 -5.98 -29.69 4.40
CA ASN A 67 -6.62 -30.44 3.32
C ASN A 67 -7.85 -31.29 3.78
N PRO A 68 -9.09 -30.90 3.43
CA PRO A 68 -10.29 -31.59 3.89
C PRO A 68 -10.37 -33.00 3.29
N THR A 69 -10.67 -34.03 4.09
CA THR A 69 -10.94 -35.39 3.59
C THR A 69 -12.34 -35.54 2.96
N THR A 70 -13.00 -34.42 2.67
CA THR A 70 -14.36 -34.40 2.12
C THR A 70 -14.29 -34.46 0.59
N THR A 71 -15.43 -34.70 -0.07
CA THR A 71 -15.57 -34.55 -1.53
C THR A 71 -16.30 -33.26 -1.90
N CYS A 72 -16.66 -32.45 -0.91
CA CYS A 72 -17.43 -31.23 -1.08
C CYS A 72 -16.47 -30.05 -1.33
N PRO A 73 -16.60 -29.31 -2.45
CA PRO A 73 -15.83 -28.10 -2.68
C PRO A 73 -16.05 -27.08 -1.57
N VAL A 74 -14.97 -26.43 -1.12
CA VAL A 74 -15.00 -25.44 -0.03
C VAL A 74 -14.64 -24.06 -0.57
N ASP A 75 -15.44 -23.06 -0.21
CA ASP A 75 -15.16 -21.64 -0.43
C ASP A 75 -15.05 -20.92 0.91
N ILE A 76 -14.09 -20.03 1.03
CA ILE A 76 -13.88 -19.21 2.23
C ILE A 76 -14.01 -17.74 1.82
N ILE A 77 -14.79 -16.96 2.56
CA ILE A 77 -14.96 -15.51 2.36
C ILE A 77 -14.59 -14.80 3.66
N ILE A 78 -13.62 -13.89 3.60
CA ILE A 78 -13.12 -13.11 4.72
C ILE A 78 -13.55 -11.65 4.56
N ARG A 79 -14.35 -11.14 5.51
CA ARG A 79 -14.89 -9.76 5.50
C ARG A 79 -14.36 -8.87 6.63
N GLY A 80 -13.53 -9.42 7.49
CA GLY A 80 -12.89 -8.70 8.57
C GLY A 80 -11.56 -9.36 8.91
N ASP A 81 -10.73 -8.62 9.65
CA ASP A 81 -9.37 -9.05 9.93
C ASP A 81 -9.32 -10.36 10.71
N ILE A 82 -8.52 -11.30 10.23
CA ILE A 82 -8.35 -12.60 10.87
C ILE A 82 -6.94 -13.12 10.68
N SER A 83 -6.39 -13.73 11.73
CA SER A 83 -5.08 -14.35 11.71
C SER A 83 -5.14 -15.82 12.12
N ILE A 84 -4.35 -16.65 11.44
CA ILE A 84 -4.11 -18.05 11.82
C ILE A 84 -2.65 -18.19 12.22
N SER A 85 -2.41 -18.85 13.36
CA SER A 85 -1.05 -19.14 13.85
C SER A 85 -0.95 -20.55 14.44
N GLY A 86 0.28 -21.05 14.59
CA GLY A 86 0.57 -22.23 15.41
C GLY A 86 0.63 -23.58 14.70
N VAL A 87 0.37 -23.67 13.39
CA VAL A 87 0.53 -24.89 12.57
C VAL A 87 0.87 -24.49 11.13
N PRO A 88 1.75 -25.20 10.40
CA PRO A 88 1.88 -25.03 8.95
C PRO A 88 0.52 -25.23 8.27
N ILE A 89 0.10 -24.25 7.46
CA ILE A 89 -1.21 -24.29 6.82
C ILE A 89 -1.07 -24.97 5.47
N SER A 90 -1.97 -25.90 5.17
CA SER A 90 -1.90 -26.66 3.93
C SER A 90 -3.27 -26.70 3.25
N PHE A 91 -3.38 -25.88 2.23
CA PHE A 91 -4.52 -25.79 1.33
C PHE A 91 -4.37 -26.78 0.19
N GLY A 92 -5.47 -27.41 -0.21
CA GLY A 92 -5.50 -28.39 -1.28
C GLY A 92 -6.80 -29.17 -1.30
N GLY A 93 -6.84 -30.25 -2.09
CA GLY A 93 -7.96 -31.18 -2.14
C GLY A 93 -9.25 -30.51 -2.58
N THR A 94 -10.20 -30.31 -1.67
CA THR A 94 -11.50 -29.70 -2.01
C THR A 94 -11.59 -28.20 -1.79
N LEU A 95 -10.56 -27.54 -1.26
CA LEU A 95 -10.55 -26.08 -1.21
C LEU A 95 -10.54 -25.54 -2.65
N ARG A 96 -11.54 -24.72 -2.97
CA ARG A 96 -11.72 -24.09 -4.28
C ARG A 96 -11.26 -22.65 -4.27
N SER A 97 -11.71 -21.85 -3.31
CA SER A 97 -11.31 -20.45 -3.23
C SER A 97 -11.24 -19.90 -1.81
N ILE A 98 -10.40 -18.88 -1.68
CA ILE A 98 -10.37 -17.95 -0.54
C ILE A 98 -10.56 -16.55 -1.13
N ARG A 99 -11.63 -15.89 -0.72
CA ARG A 99 -11.94 -14.51 -1.08
C ARG A 99 -11.70 -13.59 0.11
N VAL A 100 -11.03 -12.48 -0.10
CA VAL A 100 -10.86 -11.40 0.90
C VAL A 100 -11.47 -10.13 0.33
N GLU A 101 -12.34 -9.46 1.08
CA GLU A 101 -13.08 -8.27 0.63
C GLU A 101 -13.29 -7.25 1.78
N ASN A 102 -13.90 -6.09 1.50
CA ASN A 102 -14.16 -5.01 2.45
C ASN A 102 -12.90 -4.44 3.15
N GLY A 103 -11.74 -4.45 2.48
CA GLY A 103 -10.49 -3.96 3.08
C GLY A 103 -9.93 -4.84 4.20
N ALA A 104 -10.45 -6.07 4.36
CA ALA A 104 -10.02 -7.00 5.38
C ALA A 104 -8.59 -7.53 5.12
N SER A 105 -7.91 -7.90 6.20
CA SER A 105 -6.64 -8.59 6.16
C SER A 105 -6.75 -10.04 6.63
N PHE A 106 -6.27 -10.98 5.82
CA PHE A 106 -6.13 -12.37 6.19
C PHE A 106 -4.65 -12.72 6.38
N ASP A 107 -4.25 -12.98 7.63
CA ASP A 107 -2.86 -13.22 8.00
C ASP A 107 -2.59 -14.69 8.36
N ILE A 108 -1.70 -15.34 7.61
CA ILE A 108 -1.11 -16.63 7.97
C ILE A 108 0.25 -16.39 8.62
N VAL A 109 0.33 -16.63 9.92
CA VAL A 109 1.57 -16.53 10.70
C VAL A 109 2.35 -17.83 10.57
N GLY A 110 3.28 -17.85 9.62
CA GLY A 110 4.15 -18.99 9.31
C GLY A 110 4.11 -19.36 7.83
N ASP A 111 4.30 -20.64 7.55
CA ASP A 111 4.27 -21.19 6.18
C ASP A 111 2.85 -21.51 5.75
N ALA A 112 2.57 -21.26 4.47
CA ALA A 112 1.38 -21.74 3.80
C ALA A 112 1.78 -22.63 2.61
N SER A 113 1.03 -23.70 2.38
CA SER A 113 1.29 -24.62 1.28
C SER A 113 0.04 -24.88 0.45
N ILE A 114 0.20 -24.92 -0.87
CA ILE A 114 -0.82 -25.44 -1.81
C ILE A 114 -0.34 -26.80 -2.31
N ILE A 115 -1.12 -27.86 -2.08
CA ILE A 115 -0.68 -29.25 -2.31
C ILE A 115 -1.73 -30.14 -2.97
N SER A 116 -1.30 -31.35 -3.36
CA SER A 116 -2.18 -32.47 -3.74
C SER A 116 -2.92 -32.28 -5.06
N ASP A 117 -2.26 -31.71 -6.07
CA ASP A 117 -2.77 -31.59 -7.43
C ASP A 117 -4.10 -30.81 -7.49
N SER A 118 -4.23 -29.83 -6.59
CA SER A 118 -5.41 -28.96 -6.45
C SER A 118 -5.35 -27.74 -7.35
N GLU A 119 -6.52 -27.16 -7.61
CA GLU A 119 -6.69 -25.83 -8.19
C GLU A 119 -7.34 -24.94 -7.13
N VAL A 120 -6.61 -23.91 -6.68
CA VAL A 120 -7.06 -22.99 -5.62
C VAL A 120 -7.04 -21.57 -6.16
N LEU A 121 -8.11 -20.82 -5.92
CA LEU A 121 -8.24 -19.40 -6.28
C LEU A 121 -8.13 -18.51 -5.03
N PHE A 122 -7.21 -17.57 -5.03
CA PHE A 122 -7.21 -16.42 -4.13
C PHE A 122 -7.80 -15.23 -4.88
N ASP A 123 -8.92 -14.71 -4.40
CA ASP A 123 -9.68 -13.62 -5.03
C ASP A 123 -9.74 -12.43 -4.06
N LEU A 124 -9.03 -11.35 -4.36
CA LEU A 124 -8.90 -10.21 -3.47
C LEU A 124 -9.46 -8.92 -4.09
N VAL A 125 -10.36 -8.26 -3.37
CA VAL A 125 -11.02 -7.03 -3.83
C VAL A 125 -11.09 -5.98 -2.71
N GLU A 126 -11.34 -4.73 -3.09
CA GLU A 126 -11.67 -3.63 -2.18
C GLU A 126 -10.56 -3.30 -1.16
N ASN A 127 -9.32 -3.15 -1.62
CA ASN A 127 -8.13 -2.86 -0.81
C ASN A 127 -7.86 -3.91 0.30
N SER A 128 -8.11 -5.19 0.00
CA SER A 128 -7.87 -6.29 0.93
C SER A 128 -6.45 -6.88 0.83
N PHE A 129 -6.05 -7.62 1.86
CA PHE A 129 -4.72 -8.22 1.93
C PHE A 129 -4.78 -9.68 2.36
N PHE A 130 -3.99 -10.51 1.69
CA PHE A 130 -3.70 -11.87 2.16
C PHE A 130 -2.20 -11.98 2.40
N ASN A 131 -1.82 -12.03 3.67
CA ASN A 131 -0.43 -12.07 4.10
C ASN A 131 -0.02 -13.48 4.53
N ILE A 132 1.15 -13.94 4.08
CA ILE A 132 1.83 -15.15 4.57
C ILE A 132 3.19 -14.71 5.10
N THR A 133 3.38 -14.75 6.42
CA THR A 133 4.55 -14.11 7.04
C THR A 133 5.87 -14.84 6.79
N ASN A 134 5.84 -16.07 6.26
CA ASN A 134 7.05 -16.82 5.89
C ASN A 134 6.97 -17.35 4.44
N GLU A 135 7.02 -18.67 4.22
CA GLU A 135 7.13 -19.23 2.86
C GLU A 135 5.76 -19.67 2.32
N LEU A 136 5.44 -19.27 1.07
CA LEU A 136 4.38 -19.86 0.26
C LEU A 136 4.95 -20.99 -0.59
N ILE A 137 4.56 -22.23 -0.28
CA ILE A 137 5.04 -23.43 -0.95
C ILE A 137 3.94 -23.95 -1.88
N ILE A 138 4.20 -24.05 -3.18
CA ILE A 138 3.29 -24.73 -4.11
C ILE A 138 3.97 -26.02 -4.54
N SER A 139 3.39 -27.16 -4.21
CA SER A 139 4.03 -28.46 -4.45
C SER A 139 3.05 -29.52 -4.92
N GLN A 140 3.45 -30.27 -5.94
CA GLN A 140 2.66 -31.40 -6.45
C GLN A 140 2.60 -32.58 -5.47
N GLY A 141 1.54 -33.37 -5.57
CA GLY A 141 1.42 -34.68 -4.91
C GLY A 141 1.73 -35.86 -5.83
N SER A 142 1.57 -35.71 -7.15
CA SER A 142 1.73 -36.80 -8.12
C SER A 142 2.61 -36.48 -9.33
N SER A 143 2.78 -37.47 -10.22
CA SER A 143 3.52 -37.35 -11.46
C SER A 143 2.62 -37.18 -12.71
N SER A 144 1.33 -36.92 -12.57
CA SER A 144 0.42 -36.72 -13.72
C SER A 144 -0.10 -35.30 -13.80
N ASP A 145 -0.43 -34.71 -12.66
CA ASP A 145 -1.19 -33.47 -12.59
C ASP A 145 -0.37 -32.33 -11.97
N SER A 146 -0.80 -31.10 -12.25
CA SER A 146 -0.19 -29.88 -11.72
C SER A 146 -0.97 -29.40 -10.51
N THR A 147 -0.28 -28.78 -9.55
CA THR A 147 -0.94 -27.98 -8.51
C THR A 147 -0.98 -26.54 -9.00
N LEU A 148 -2.17 -25.94 -9.07
CA LEU A 148 -2.42 -24.61 -9.60
C LEU A 148 -2.90 -23.68 -8.49
N LEU A 149 -2.18 -22.60 -8.27
CA LEU A 149 -2.66 -21.44 -7.50
C LEU A 149 -2.97 -20.31 -8.48
N ILE A 150 -4.17 -19.75 -8.39
CA ILE A 150 -4.62 -18.59 -9.15
C ILE A 150 -4.77 -17.42 -8.17
N ILE A 151 -4.19 -16.27 -8.51
CA ILE A 151 -4.36 -15.02 -7.78
C ILE A 151 -5.09 -14.05 -8.71
N ASP A 152 -6.30 -13.68 -8.31
CA ASP A 152 -7.18 -12.76 -9.02
C ASP A 152 -7.53 -11.56 -8.13
N GLY A 153 -7.95 -10.45 -8.73
CA GLY A 153 -8.34 -9.27 -7.98
C GLY A 153 -8.71 -8.06 -8.83
N ASP A 154 -8.93 -6.93 -8.15
CA ASP A 154 -9.38 -5.67 -8.75
C ASP A 154 -8.27 -4.64 -9.00
N GLY A 155 -7.01 -5.02 -8.75
CA GLY A 155 -5.83 -4.16 -8.84
C GLY A 155 -5.55 -3.28 -7.62
N THR A 156 -6.42 -3.30 -6.59
CA THR A 156 -6.23 -2.53 -5.35
C THR A 156 -5.78 -3.38 -4.16
N SER A 157 -5.92 -4.70 -4.29
CA SER A 157 -5.68 -5.68 -3.23
C SER A 157 -4.44 -6.51 -3.56
N SER A 158 -3.81 -7.16 -2.57
CA SER A 158 -2.56 -7.90 -2.82
C SER A 158 -2.38 -9.12 -1.93
N VAL A 159 -1.83 -10.18 -2.52
CA VAL A 159 -1.24 -11.29 -1.78
C VAL A 159 0.21 -10.92 -1.46
N VAL A 160 0.59 -10.96 -0.19
CA VAL A 160 1.93 -10.61 0.29
C VAL A 160 2.55 -11.80 0.99
N VAL A 161 3.74 -12.20 0.57
CA VAL A 161 4.47 -13.33 1.13
C VAL A 161 5.92 -12.97 1.39
N ASN A 162 6.58 -13.63 2.34
CA ASN A 162 8.00 -13.40 2.56
C ASN A 162 8.89 -14.17 1.57
N SER A 163 8.50 -15.35 1.10
CA SER A 163 9.18 -16.01 -0.02
C SER A 163 8.27 -17.02 -0.72
N ILE A 164 8.60 -17.35 -1.97
CA ILE A 164 7.85 -18.34 -2.76
C ILE A 164 8.75 -19.53 -3.09
N ASP A 165 8.25 -20.75 -2.93
CA ASP A 165 8.92 -21.98 -3.35
C ASP A 165 7.99 -22.85 -4.21
N LEU A 166 8.31 -22.92 -5.51
CA LEU A 166 7.61 -23.74 -6.49
C LEU A 166 8.29 -25.09 -6.67
N ARG A 167 7.63 -26.18 -6.23
CA ARG A 167 8.19 -27.54 -6.25
C ARG A 167 7.52 -28.45 -7.27
N GLY A 168 8.28 -28.94 -8.26
CA GLY A 168 7.76 -29.84 -9.30
C GLY A 168 6.84 -29.12 -10.28
N ARG A 169 5.77 -29.74 -10.78
CA ARG A 169 4.82 -29.12 -11.73
C ARG A 169 3.84 -28.13 -11.07
N ALA A 170 4.34 -27.32 -10.16
CA ALA A 170 3.59 -26.22 -9.56
C ALA A 170 3.34 -25.13 -10.60
N ILE A 171 2.10 -24.65 -10.69
CA ILE A 171 1.72 -23.52 -11.55
C ILE A 171 1.18 -22.43 -10.64
N LEU A 172 1.69 -21.22 -10.81
CA LEU A 172 1.21 -20.02 -10.18
C LEU A 172 0.77 -19.04 -11.27
N LEU A 173 -0.50 -18.66 -11.24
CA LEU A 173 -1.12 -17.78 -12.21
C LEU A 173 -1.55 -16.49 -11.51
N VAL A 174 -1.03 -15.35 -11.96
CA VAL A 174 -1.48 -14.03 -11.51
C VAL A 174 -2.33 -13.44 -12.62
N GLU A 175 -3.64 -13.44 -12.44
CA GLU A 175 -4.63 -12.93 -13.39
C GLU A 175 -4.56 -11.41 -13.53
N ASN A 176 -5.25 -10.87 -14.55
CA ASN A 176 -5.36 -9.44 -14.74
C ASN A 176 -6.12 -8.80 -13.57
N GLY A 177 -5.51 -7.83 -12.88
CA GLY A 177 -6.04 -7.25 -11.64
C GLY A 177 -5.57 -7.98 -10.37
N GLY A 178 -5.04 -9.19 -10.50
CA GLY A 178 -4.30 -9.86 -9.43
C GLY A 178 -2.96 -9.18 -9.14
N SER A 179 -2.58 -9.14 -7.86
CA SER A 179 -1.30 -8.61 -7.38
C SER A 179 -0.65 -9.57 -6.39
N LEU A 180 0.59 -9.96 -6.66
CA LEU A 180 1.40 -10.81 -5.81
C LEU A 180 2.74 -10.15 -5.49
N ILE A 181 3.07 -10.10 -4.21
CA ILE A 181 4.30 -9.51 -3.68
C ILE A 181 5.04 -10.56 -2.88
N SER A 182 6.30 -10.82 -3.23
CA SER A 182 7.24 -11.61 -2.46
C SER A 182 8.38 -10.73 -1.96
N ASP A 183 8.45 -10.48 -0.66
CA ASP A 183 9.52 -9.64 -0.07
C ASP A 183 10.90 -10.31 -0.09
N GLY A 184 10.93 -11.62 -0.33
CA GLY A 184 12.13 -12.43 -0.50
C GLY A 184 12.13 -13.16 -1.85
N PRO A 185 13.04 -14.14 -2.01
CA PRO A 185 13.25 -14.79 -3.30
C PRO A 185 12.08 -15.69 -3.71
N THR A 186 11.85 -15.75 -5.02
CA THR A 186 10.98 -16.74 -5.66
C THR A 186 11.84 -17.85 -6.24
N LYS A 187 11.75 -19.04 -5.62
CA LYS A 187 12.57 -20.20 -5.96
C LYS A 187 11.79 -21.23 -6.77
N TYR A 188 12.47 -21.82 -7.74
CA TYR A 188 11.98 -22.94 -8.51
C TYR A 188 12.79 -24.19 -8.16
N ASN A 189 12.14 -25.17 -7.54
CA ASN A 189 12.73 -26.43 -7.13
C ASN A 189 12.11 -27.60 -7.91
N GLY A 190 12.93 -28.56 -8.35
CA GLY A 190 12.45 -29.76 -9.05
C GLY A 190 12.46 -29.60 -10.57
N ASN A 191 11.32 -29.78 -11.24
CA ASN A 191 11.21 -29.64 -12.70
C ASN A 191 9.81 -29.16 -13.08
N SER A 192 9.71 -28.41 -14.17
CA SER A 192 8.43 -28.07 -14.80
C SER A 192 7.49 -27.16 -14.00
N SER A 193 7.99 -26.41 -13.02
CA SER A 193 7.20 -25.35 -12.37
C SER A 193 7.08 -24.12 -13.26
N ARG A 194 5.97 -23.40 -13.15
CA ARG A 194 5.63 -22.28 -14.03
C ARG A 194 5.00 -21.14 -13.24
N ILE A 195 5.42 -19.91 -13.51
CA ILE A 195 4.67 -18.70 -13.18
C ILE A 195 4.16 -18.06 -14.47
N ASP A 196 2.88 -17.74 -14.52
CA ASP A 196 2.25 -16.95 -15.57
C ASP A 196 1.69 -15.66 -14.97
N VAL A 197 2.10 -14.52 -15.53
CA VAL A 197 1.69 -13.20 -15.04
C VAL A 197 0.91 -12.47 -16.13
N TYR A 198 -0.32 -12.09 -15.81
CA TYR A 198 -1.18 -11.17 -16.55
C TYR A 198 -1.38 -9.84 -15.79
N GLY A 199 -1.40 -9.90 -14.46
CA GLY A 199 -1.49 -8.74 -13.57
C GLY A 199 -0.12 -8.25 -13.07
N PHE A 200 0.02 -8.14 -11.76
CA PHE A 200 1.20 -7.59 -11.09
C PHE A 200 1.96 -8.64 -10.27
N PHE A 201 3.28 -8.73 -10.46
CA PHE A 201 4.16 -9.60 -9.67
C PHE A 201 5.45 -8.89 -9.25
N ARG A 202 5.72 -8.81 -7.95
CA ARG A 202 7.01 -8.37 -7.38
C ARG A 202 7.69 -9.49 -6.62
N THR A 203 9.01 -9.59 -6.76
CA THR A 203 9.85 -10.47 -5.97
C THR A 203 11.22 -9.84 -5.72
N LEU A 204 11.90 -10.21 -4.63
CA LEU A 204 13.26 -9.77 -4.38
C LEU A 204 14.23 -10.33 -5.44
N GLU A 205 14.22 -11.64 -5.62
CA GLU A 205 15.08 -12.37 -6.56
C GLU A 205 14.21 -13.42 -7.29
N VAL A 206 14.58 -13.78 -8.51
CA VAL A 206 14.07 -14.98 -9.18
C VAL A 206 15.20 -16.01 -9.25
N ASP A 207 15.05 -17.12 -8.52
CA ASP A 207 16.05 -18.18 -8.44
C ASP A 207 15.55 -19.47 -9.12
N ILE A 208 16.04 -19.72 -10.34
CA ILE A 208 15.79 -20.94 -11.11
C ILE A 208 17.06 -21.79 -11.17
N LYS A 209 17.62 -22.17 -10.01
CA LYS A 209 18.80 -23.05 -9.92
C LYS A 209 18.42 -24.53 -10.04
N GLY A 210 18.78 -25.13 -11.18
CA GLY A 210 18.65 -26.57 -11.41
C GLY A 210 17.31 -26.96 -12.02
N GLY A 211 17.07 -28.27 -12.16
CA GLY A 211 15.86 -28.75 -12.82
C GLY A 211 15.83 -28.51 -14.33
N SER A 212 14.70 -28.88 -14.93
CA SER A 212 14.42 -28.72 -16.36
C SER A 212 13.00 -28.20 -16.56
N ASN A 213 12.82 -27.42 -17.63
CA ASN A 213 11.53 -26.92 -18.10
C ASN A 213 10.79 -26.00 -17.11
N HIS A 214 11.48 -25.30 -16.20
CA HIS A 214 10.81 -24.22 -15.45
C HIS A 214 10.48 -23.06 -16.39
N GLN A 215 9.45 -22.29 -16.04
CA GLN A 215 8.96 -21.18 -16.85
C GLN A 215 8.57 -19.97 -15.99
N LEU A 216 9.01 -18.78 -16.41
CA LEU A 216 8.45 -17.51 -15.96
C LEU A 216 7.93 -16.77 -17.20
N ASN A 217 6.62 -16.55 -17.27
CA ASN A 217 6.00 -15.93 -18.42
C ASN A 217 5.21 -14.67 -18.07
N SER A 218 5.24 -13.68 -18.97
CA SER A 218 4.33 -12.53 -18.95
C SER A 218 3.45 -12.50 -20.21
N TYR A 219 2.27 -11.89 -20.05
CA TYR A 219 1.27 -11.73 -21.12
C TYR A 219 0.55 -10.38 -20.99
N GLY A 220 -0.06 -9.91 -22.09
CA GLY A 220 -0.89 -8.70 -22.07
C GLY A 220 -0.11 -7.49 -21.56
N SER A 221 -0.67 -6.76 -20.60
CA SER A 221 -0.03 -5.60 -19.95
C SER A 221 0.60 -5.94 -18.59
N ALA A 222 0.99 -7.22 -18.42
CA ALA A 222 1.57 -7.70 -17.16
C ALA A 222 2.78 -6.86 -16.73
N ARG A 223 2.95 -6.77 -15.42
CA ARG A 223 4.08 -6.10 -14.81
C ARG A 223 4.82 -7.01 -13.86
N ILE A 224 6.12 -7.14 -14.08
CA ILE A 224 7.00 -7.94 -13.23
C ILE A 224 8.14 -7.06 -12.70
N ILE A 225 8.33 -7.03 -11.38
CA ILE A 225 9.44 -6.34 -10.73
C ILE A 225 10.31 -7.38 -10.00
N VAL A 226 11.59 -7.44 -10.35
CA VAL A 226 12.61 -8.20 -9.63
C VAL A 226 13.60 -7.21 -9.04
N GLU A 227 13.64 -7.07 -7.72
CA GLU A 227 14.45 -6.01 -7.08
C GLU A 227 15.97 -6.23 -7.19
N GLU A 228 16.39 -7.49 -7.21
CA GLU A 228 17.78 -7.92 -7.30
C GLU A 228 17.98 -8.69 -8.62
N ASP A 229 18.52 -9.91 -8.53
CA ASP A 229 18.95 -10.69 -9.68
C ASP A 229 17.86 -11.64 -10.20
N ILE A 230 17.92 -11.93 -11.50
CA ILE A 230 17.31 -13.11 -12.08
C ILE A 230 18.42 -14.14 -12.31
N ILE A 231 18.39 -15.26 -11.60
CA ILE A 231 19.39 -16.33 -11.69
C ILE A 231 18.78 -17.54 -12.39
N LEU A 232 19.34 -17.92 -13.54
CA LEU A 232 18.89 -19.06 -14.34
C LEU A 232 19.97 -20.13 -14.43
N GLY A 233 19.59 -21.34 -14.02
CA GLY A 233 20.33 -22.58 -14.23
C GLY A 233 19.53 -23.59 -15.06
N GLY A 234 20.18 -24.69 -15.47
CA GLY A 234 19.51 -25.78 -16.18
C GLY A 234 19.04 -25.41 -17.60
N THR A 235 17.87 -25.91 -18.00
CA THR A 235 17.27 -25.74 -19.35
C THR A 235 15.94 -24.98 -19.33
N SER A 236 15.73 -24.12 -18.34
CA SER A 236 14.45 -23.47 -18.07
C SER A 236 14.28 -22.20 -18.89
N ASP A 237 13.11 -21.93 -19.45
CA ASP A 237 12.91 -20.79 -20.35
C ASP A 237 12.20 -19.64 -19.62
N ILE A 238 12.57 -18.40 -19.95
CA ILE A 238 11.84 -17.19 -19.55
C ILE A 238 11.27 -16.55 -20.82
N THR A 239 9.97 -16.25 -20.81
CA THR A 239 9.27 -15.69 -21.98
C THR A 239 8.42 -14.50 -21.60
N PHE A 240 8.76 -13.31 -22.09
CA PHE A 240 7.98 -12.10 -21.90
C PHE A 240 7.22 -11.74 -23.19
N ASN A 241 5.90 -11.53 -23.12
CA ASN A 241 5.06 -11.31 -24.31
C ASN A 241 4.10 -10.13 -24.15
N GLY A 242 3.45 -9.73 -25.25
CA GLY A 242 2.46 -8.65 -25.25
C GLY A 242 3.08 -7.27 -25.06
N ASP A 243 2.39 -6.43 -24.27
CA ASP A 243 2.82 -5.08 -23.88
C ASP A 243 3.41 -5.07 -22.45
N SER A 244 3.92 -6.21 -21.98
CA SER A 244 4.37 -6.34 -20.60
C SER A 244 5.64 -5.52 -20.30
N GLU A 245 5.71 -4.96 -19.09
CA GLU A 245 6.92 -4.30 -18.57
C GLU A 245 7.58 -5.14 -17.47
N ILE A 246 8.89 -5.37 -17.62
CA ILE A 246 9.69 -6.12 -16.67
C ILE A 246 10.83 -5.23 -16.20
N ASP A 247 10.94 -5.02 -14.89
CA ASP A 247 11.98 -4.21 -14.26
C ASP A 247 12.88 -5.12 -13.41
N VAL A 248 14.17 -5.22 -13.74
CA VAL A 248 15.17 -6.02 -13.01
C VAL A 248 16.24 -5.12 -12.39
N GLY A 249 16.38 -5.15 -11.08
CA GLY A 249 17.30 -4.29 -10.36
C GLY A 249 18.76 -4.69 -10.43
N GLY A 250 19.04 -5.96 -10.66
CA GLY A 250 20.38 -6.52 -10.70
C GLY A 250 20.75 -7.11 -12.06
N ASP A 251 21.51 -8.19 -12.01
CA ASP A 251 21.94 -8.98 -13.15
C ASP A 251 20.83 -9.94 -13.61
N ILE A 252 20.83 -10.26 -14.90
CA ILE A 252 20.13 -11.44 -15.43
C ILE A 252 21.21 -12.48 -15.73
N ASP A 253 21.48 -13.35 -14.77
CA ASP A 253 22.55 -14.35 -14.84
C ASP A 253 22.02 -15.70 -15.32
N ASN A 254 22.10 -15.91 -16.63
CA ASN A 254 21.87 -17.22 -17.21
C ASN A 254 23.19 -17.98 -17.29
N SER A 255 23.41 -18.86 -16.32
CA SER A 255 24.57 -19.76 -16.29
C SER A 255 24.30 -21.11 -16.98
N GLY A 256 23.04 -21.39 -17.30
CA GLY A 256 22.57 -22.62 -17.94
C GLY A 256 22.43 -22.53 -19.47
N SER A 257 21.51 -23.32 -20.03
CA SER A 257 21.11 -23.23 -21.44
C SER A 257 19.68 -22.71 -21.59
N ALA A 258 19.22 -21.91 -20.63
CA ALA A 258 17.93 -21.26 -20.64
C ALA A 258 17.76 -20.34 -21.85
N LYS A 259 16.54 -20.23 -22.39
CA LYS A 259 16.20 -19.16 -23.33
C LYS A 259 15.56 -18.00 -22.59
N ILE A 260 15.92 -16.78 -22.96
CA ILE A 260 15.29 -15.54 -22.51
C ILE A 260 14.71 -14.89 -23.75
N ILE A 261 13.39 -14.95 -23.90
CA ILE A 261 12.67 -14.46 -25.07
C ILE A 261 11.79 -13.30 -24.62
N ALA A 262 11.89 -12.16 -25.30
CA ALA A 262 10.89 -11.10 -25.23
C ALA A 262 10.22 -11.00 -26.61
N SER A 263 8.89 -10.85 -26.65
CA SER A 263 8.13 -10.80 -27.90
C SER A 263 7.10 -9.67 -27.89
N ASP A 264 6.47 -9.44 -29.05
CA ASP A 264 5.51 -8.36 -29.30
C ASP A 264 6.09 -6.97 -28.99
N ASN A 265 5.60 -6.28 -27.96
CA ASN A 265 6.06 -4.96 -27.53
C ASN A 265 6.67 -5.01 -26.10
N ALA A 266 6.98 -6.19 -25.59
CA ALA A 266 7.46 -6.36 -24.22
C ALA A 266 8.76 -5.60 -23.99
N LYS A 267 8.88 -4.92 -22.84
CA LYS A 267 10.07 -4.16 -22.47
C LYS A 267 10.70 -4.73 -21.21
N VAL A 268 11.97 -5.09 -21.31
CA VAL A 268 12.76 -5.60 -20.19
C VAL A 268 13.81 -4.56 -19.82
N TYR A 269 13.58 -3.85 -18.73
CA TYR A 269 14.52 -2.91 -18.13
C TYR A 269 15.42 -3.63 -17.13
N TYR A 270 16.72 -3.36 -17.17
CA TYR A 270 17.66 -3.95 -16.22
C TYR A 270 18.76 -2.96 -15.85
N CYS A 271 19.27 -3.03 -14.62
CA CYS A 271 20.36 -2.17 -14.14
C CYS A 271 21.75 -2.83 -14.27
N GLY A 272 21.82 -4.16 -14.16
CA GLY A 272 23.07 -4.93 -14.18
C GLY A 272 23.50 -5.37 -15.59
N ILE A 273 24.01 -6.59 -15.67
CA ILE A 273 24.46 -7.23 -16.90
C ILE A 273 23.60 -8.46 -17.18
N ILE A 274 23.28 -8.67 -18.46
CA ILE A 274 22.71 -9.94 -18.92
C ILE A 274 23.86 -10.88 -19.28
N LYS A 275 24.09 -11.92 -18.48
CA LYS A 275 25.09 -12.95 -18.74
C LYS A 275 24.40 -14.13 -19.41
N THR A 276 24.86 -14.52 -20.60
CA THR A 276 24.36 -15.68 -21.34
C THR A 276 25.54 -16.45 -21.96
N PRO A 277 25.69 -17.77 -21.73
CA PRO A 277 26.72 -18.55 -22.39
C PRO A 277 26.45 -18.63 -23.90
N LYS A 278 27.47 -19.01 -24.67
CA LYS A 278 27.42 -19.06 -26.15
C LYS A 278 26.26 -19.89 -26.73
N ASN A 279 25.65 -20.78 -25.95
CA ASN A 279 24.56 -21.66 -26.38
C ASN A 279 23.19 -21.26 -25.82
N ALA A 280 23.11 -20.24 -24.96
CA ALA A 280 21.85 -19.68 -24.48
C ALA A 280 21.28 -18.71 -25.52
N VAL A 281 19.95 -18.68 -25.66
CA VAL A 281 19.26 -17.77 -26.58
C VAL A 281 18.77 -16.56 -25.79
N LYS A 282 19.17 -15.37 -26.22
CA LYS A 282 18.52 -14.11 -25.87
C LYS A 282 17.93 -13.53 -27.14
N GLU A 283 16.61 -13.41 -27.21
CA GLU A 283 15.91 -12.96 -28.43
C GLU A 283 14.82 -11.95 -28.11
N GLY A 284 14.81 -10.85 -28.86
CA GLY A 284 13.68 -9.93 -28.96
C GLY A 284 12.97 -10.20 -30.29
N VAL A 285 11.68 -10.54 -30.25
CA VAL A 285 10.85 -10.81 -31.42
C VAL A 285 9.85 -9.67 -31.59
N GLY A 286 9.69 -9.15 -32.80
CA GLY A 286 8.82 -8.00 -33.05
C GLY A 286 9.46 -6.68 -32.60
N SER A 287 8.76 -5.93 -31.76
CA SER A 287 9.18 -4.64 -31.19
C SER A 287 9.66 -4.76 -29.74
N ALA A 288 9.91 -5.97 -29.26
CA ALA A 288 10.38 -6.22 -27.91
C ALA A 288 11.83 -5.72 -27.71
N GLU A 289 12.10 -5.13 -26.54
CA GLU A 289 13.38 -4.49 -26.24
C GLU A 289 13.96 -4.92 -24.88
N PHE A 290 15.28 -5.11 -24.85
CA PHE A 290 16.06 -5.21 -23.61
C PHE A 290 16.82 -3.91 -23.41
N ILE A 291 16.44 -3.14 -22.41
CA ILE A 291 16.89 -1.77 -22.18
C ILE A 291 17.74 -1.73 -20.90
N ASN A 292 19.02 -1.41 -21.05
CA ASN A 292 19.89 -1.18 -19.88
C ASN A 292 19.61 0.22 -19.32
N SER A 293 18.56 0.33 -18.51
CA SER A 293 18.16 1.57 -17.86
C SER A 293 17.49 1.20 -16.54
N CYS A 294 18.10 1.63 -15.43
CA CYS A 294 17.57 1.33 -14.11
C CYS A 294 16.30 2.15 -13.84
N ARG A 295 15.15 1.47 -13.70
CA ARG A 295 13.83 2.06 -13.42
C ARG A 295 13.26 1.66 -12.07
N ILE A 296 13.90 0.72 -11.36
CA ILE A 296 13.55 0.35 -9.98
C ILE A 296 14.01 1.44 -9.00
N LEU A 297 13.38 2.60 -9.07
CA LEU A 297 13.50 3.66 -8.09
C LEU A 297 12.08 4.21 -7.79
N PRO A 298 11.85 4.70 -6.57
CA PRO A 298 10.54 5.04 -6.02
C PRO A 298 9.72 6.00 -6.90
N VAL A 299 8.40 5.92 -6.78
CA VAL A 299 7.33 6.67 -7.49
C VAL A 299 7.82 7.83 -8.36
N ASP A 300 7.52 7.74 -9.64
CA ASP A 300 7.73 8.83 -10.59
C ASP A 300 6.68 9.93 -10.35
N TYR A 301 7.08 11.03 -9.70
CA TYR A 301 6.25 12.23 -9.60
C TYR A 301 6.12 12.93 -10.96
N LEU A 302 4.89 13.12 -11.43
CA LEU A 302 4.59 13.98 -12.59
C LEU A 302 4.83 15.44 -12.25
N TYR A 303 4.31 15.86 -11.09
CA TYR A 303 4.57 17.15 -10.51
C TYR A 303 4.52 17.06 -8.99
N ILE A 304 5.17 18.02 -8.35
CA ILE A 304 5.06 18.30 -6.92
C ILE A 304 5.32 19.79 -6.76
N GLU A 305 4.32 20.47 -6.21
CA GLU A 305 4.24 21.92 -6.12
C GLU A 305 3.70 22.35 -4.76
N SER A 306 4.00 23.60 -4.40
CA SER A 306 3.53 24.19 -3.15
C SER A 306 3.14 25.64 -3.37
N GLU A 307 1.96 26.04 -2.90
CA GLU A 307 1.44 27.40 -3.02
C GLU A 307 1.03 27.96 -1.66
N TYR A 308 1.33 29.24 -1.41
CA TYR A 308 0.87 29.96 -0.23
C TYR A 308 -0.46 30.67 -0.49
N SER A 309 -1.48 30.33 0.29
CA SER A 309 -2.76 31.04 0.31
C SER A 309 -2.73 32.19 1.32
N LYS A 310 -2.78 33.42 0.82
CA LYS A 310 -2.90 34.64 1.65
C LYS A 310 -4.22 34.71 2.43
N ALA A 311 -5.30 34.18 1.86
CA ALA A 311 -6.64 34.31 2.43
C ALA A 311 -6.79 33.48 3.71
N SER A 312 -6.23 32.26 3.72
CA SER A 312 -6.29 31.30 4.82
C SER A 312 -4.98 31.16 5.61
N ASN A 313 -3.90 31.82 5.16
CA ASN A 313 -2.55 31.69 5.71
C ASN A 313 -2.13 30.22 5.89
N SER A 314 -2.31 29.49 4.80
CA SER A 314 -2.00 28.07 4.68
C SER A 314 -1.10 27.82 3.48
N ALA A 315 -0.40 26.70 3.48
CA ALA A 315 0.31 26.21 2.32
C ALA A 315 -0.44 25.01 1.75
N LEU A 316 -0.77 25.05 0.46
CA LEU A 316 -1.28 23.92 -0.28
C LEU A 316 -0.09 23.20 -0.92
N LEU A 317 0.00 21.90 -0.69
CA LEU A 317 0.89 21.01 -1.41
C LEU A 317 0.04 20.17 -2.36
N SER A 318 0.43 20.15 -3.64
CA SER A 318 -0.25 19.34 -4.66
C SER A 318 0.80 18.52 -5.40
N TRP A 319 0.55 17.23 -5.57
CA TRP A 319 1.42 16.35 -6.34
C TRP A 319 0.62 15.31 -7.10
N ALA A 320 1.23 14.81 -8.17
CA ALA A 320 0.72 13.66 -8.88
C ALA A 320 1.81 12.64 -9.12
N THR A 321 1.42 11.39 -9.05
CA THR A 321 2.26 10.24 -9.34
C THR A 321 1.86 9.73 -10.72
N ALA A 322 2.85 9.44 -11.57
CA ALA A 322 2.59 8.81 -12.86
C ALA A 322 2.11 7.39 -12.65
N LYS A 323 2.76 6.72 -11.69
CA LYS A 323 2.55 5.33 -11.29
C LYS A 323 2.95 5.16 -9.82
N GLU A 324 2.26 4.28 -9.12
CA GLU A 324 2.54 3.92 -7.73
C GLU A 324 2.83 2.44 -7.60
N TRP A 325 3.95 2.15 -6.95
CA TRP A 325 4.40 0.80 -6.64
C TRP A 325 4.63 0.70 -5.15
N GLU A 326 3.92 -0.21 -4.52
CA GLU A 326 3.95 -0.44 -3.06
C GLU A 326 3.72 0.79 -2.21
N ASN A 327 3.09 1.85 -2.71
CA ASN A 327 3.00 3.07 -1.94
C ASN A 327 1.94 2.94 -0.85
N SER A 328 2.38 2.79 0.41
CA SER A 328 1.51 2.76 1.58
C SER A 328 0.93 4.15 1.84
N ARG A 329 1.79 5.17 1.89
CA ARG A 329 1.42 6.55 2.21
C ARG A 329 2.49 7.55 1.85
N PHE A 330 2.08 8.80 1.70
CA PHE A 330 2.97 9.96 1.71
C PHE A 330 2.93 10.58 3.11
N GLU A 331 4.08 10.67 3.77
CA GLU A 331 4.27 11.49 4.97
C GLU A 331 4.70 12.89 4.53
N ILE A 332 3.96 13.92 4.95
CA ILE A 332 4.28 15.31 4.65
C ILE A 332 5.19 15.81 5.77
N GLU A 333 6.40 16.23 5.40
CA GLU A 333 7.36 16.77 6.33
C GLU A 333 7.62 18.25 6.06
N ARG A 334 7.78 19.04 7.13
CA ARG A 334 8.00 20.48 7.10
C ARG A 334 9.22 20.87 7.92
N SER A 335 10.00 21.82 7.41
CA SER A 335 11.05 22.53 8.15
C SER A 335 10.84 24.05 8.08
N LEU A 336 11.21 24.75 9.15
CA LEU A 336 11.08 26.20 9.28
C LEU A 336 12.46 26.84 9.22
N GLY A 337 12.68 27.76 8.27
CA GLY A 337 13.90 28.57 8.21
C GLY A 337 15.11 27.89 7.55
N ASP A 338 15.27 26.57 7.65
CA ASP A 338 16.33 25.80 6.97
C ASP A 338 15.86 24.42 6.45
N ILE A 339 16.78 23.65 5.87
CA ILE A 339 16.52 22.31 5.30
C ILE A 339 17.08 21.16 6.15
N SER A 340 17.47 21.42 7.41
CA SER A 340 18.07 20.41 8.30
C SER A 340 17.01 19.67 9.12
N ASP A 341 16.01 20.38 9.63
CA ASP A 341 15.13 19.90 10.69
C ASP A 341 13.68 19.73 10.23
N PHE A 342 13.45 18.65 9.47
CA PHE A 342 12.11 18.28 9.01
C PHE A 342 11.32 17.52 10.08
N ILE A 343 10.07 17.93 10.32
CA ILE A 343 9.10 17.24 11.17
C ILE A 343 7.90 16.77 10.36
N LYS A 344 7.36 15.59 10.66
CA LYS A 344 6.11 15.09 10.06
C LYS A 344 4.93 15.93 10.56
N ILE A 345 4.16 16.50 9.64
CA ILE A 345 2.98 17.34 9.94
C ILE A 345 1.65 16.69 9.53
N GLY A 346 1.70 15.67 8.68
CA GLY A 346 0.53 14.93 8.22
C GLY A 346 0.91 13.76 7.32
N GLU A 347 -0.09 13.03 6.87
CA GLU A 347 0.07 11.97 5.89
C GLU A 347 -1.18 11.83 5.01
N VAL A 348 -0.98 11.27 3.82
CA VAL A 348 -2.05 10.93 2.87
C VAL A 348 -1.82 9.50 2.41
N SER A 349 -2.83 8.64 2.52
CA SER A 349 -2.77 7.25 2.07
C SER A 349 -2.42 7.18 0.58
N GLY A 350 -1.48 6.29 0.25
CA GLY A 350 -1.18 5.96 -1.13
C GLY A 350 -2.25 5.06 -1.73
N MET A 351 -2.16 4.82 -3.03
CA MET A 351 -3.08 3.92 -3.74
C MET A 351 -2.59 2.46 -3.74
N GLY A 352 -1.48 2.15 -3.04
CA GLY A 352 -0.84 0.84 -3.05
C GLY A 352 -0.18 0.54 -4.39
N TRP A 353 -0.98 0.08 -5.34
CA TRP A 353 -0.58 -0.24 -6.71
C TRP A 353 -1.47 0.49 -7.70
N LYS A 354 -0.88 1.39 -8.48
CA LYS A 354 -1.64 2.09 -9.51
C LYS A 354 -0.77 2.42 -10.70
N ASP A 355 -1.13 1.84 -11.86
CA ASP A 355 -0.43 2.09 -13.13
C ASP A 355 -1.02 3.30 -13.89
N THR A 356 -1.83 4.12 -13.21
CA THR A 356 -2.47 5.34 -13.73
C THR A 356 -2.20 6.53 -12.83
N ILE A 357 -2.42 7.73 -13.37
CA ILE A 357 -2.17 8.98 -12.66
C ILE A 357 -3.01 9.05 -11.39
N SER A 358 -2.34 9.34 -10.26
CA SER A 358 -3.00 9.64 -9.00
C SER A 358 -2.61 11.04 -8.54
N GLU A 359 -3.60 11.84 -8.17
CA GLU A 359 -3.44 13.22 -7.73
C GLU A 359 -3.76 13.33 -6.25
N TYR A 360 -2.98 14.15 -5.55
CA TYR A 360 -3.05 14.31 -4.11
C TYR A 360 -2.89 15.77 -3.72
N GLU A 361 -3.52 16.11 -2.60
CA GLU A 361 -3.42 17.42 -1.99
C GLU A 361 -3.27 17.32 -0.48
N TYR A 362 -2.51 18.24 0.09
CA TYR A 362 -2.39 18.41 1.53
C TYR A 362 -2.34 19.89 1.88
N VAL A 363 -3.11 20.31 2.89
CA VAL A 363 -3.15 21.71 3.35
C VAL A 363 -2.50 21.84 4.72
N ASP A 364 -1.38 22.55 4.78
CA ASP A 364 -0.79 22.99 6.04
C ASP A 364 -1.42 24.32 6.48
N ALA A 365 -2.38 24.25 7.41
CA ALA A 365 -3.03 25.42 8.00
C ALA A 365 -2.24 26.04 9.18
N ASN A 366 -1.17 25.40 9.64
CA ASN A 366 -0.46 25.73 10.87
C ASN A 366 0.87 26.45 10.62
N LEU A 367 0.85 27.46 9.74
CA LEU A 367 2.05 28.22 9.37
C LEU A 367 2.48 29.27 10.42
N PRO A 368 3.79 29.48 10.65
CA PRO A 368 4.29 30.51 11.56
C PRO A 368 3.91 31.91 11.11
N LEU A 369 3.41 32.76 12.02
CA LEU A 369 3.00 34.13 11.67
C LEU A 369 4.18 35.06 11.32
N ALA A 370 5.38 34.73 11.82
CA ALA A 370 6.64 35.38 11.50
C ALA A 370 6.91 35.44 9.99
N GLY A 371 6.28 34.55 9.22
CA GLY A 371 6.63 34.31 7.83
C GLY A 371 8.05 33.75 7.72
N GLY A 372 8.65 33.90 6.55
CA GLY A 372 9.96 33.34 6.25
C GLY A 372 9.88 32.24 5.21
N ASN A 373 10.99 31.52 5.04
CA ASN A 373 11.06 30.38 4.15
C ASN A 373 10.58 29.14 4.92
N ILE A 374 9.59 28.47 4.36
CA ILE A 374 9.07 27.21 4.85
C ILE A 374 9.40 26.15 3.81
N TYR A 375 10.00 25.05 4.24
CA TYR A 375 10.42 23.98 3.36
C TYR A 375 9.54 22.77 3.59
N TYR A 376 9.17 22.10 2.50
CA TYR A 376 8.41 20.86 2.57
C TYR A 376 9.10 19.77 1.76
N ARG A 377 8.86 18.52 2.14
CA ARG A 377 9.13 17.35 1.30
C ARG A 377 8.09 16.29 1.57
N LEU A 378 7.86 15.44 0.59
CA LEU A 378 7.10 14.22 0.75
C LEU A 378 8.08 13.10 1.05
N LYS A 379 7.76 12.33 2.08
CA LYS A 379 8.39 11.05 2.34
C LYS A 379 7.39 9.97 1.96
N GLN A 380 7.58 9.39 0.78
CA GLN A 380 6.79 8.26 0.34
C GLN A 380 7.28 7.03 1.12
N VAL A 381 6.36 6.32 1.75
CA VAL A 381 6.64 5.10 2.51
C VAL A 381 5.98 3.94 1.79
N ASP A 382 6.78 2.92 1.49
CA ASP A 382 6.32 1.73 0.82
C ASP A 382 5.67 0.75 1.83
N MET A 383 4.92 -0.24 1.35
CA MET A 383 4.24 -1.25 2.19
C MET A 383 5.24 -2.05 3.05
N ASN A 384 6.46 -2.25 2.56
CA ASN A 384 7.55 -2.89 3.28
C ASN A 384 8.31 -1.96 4.26
N GLY A 385 7.90 -0.68 4.36
CA GLY A 385 8.50 0.31 5.26
C GLY A 385 9.76 1.01 4.72
N LYS A 386 10.26 0.66 3.53
CA LYS A 386 11.26 1.48 2.81
C LYS A 386 10.64 2.84 2.50
N PHE A 387 11.49 3.86 2.33
CA PHE A 387 10.99 5.19 2.01
C PHE A 387 11.89 5.91 1.02
N SER A 388 11.27 6.84 0.31
CA SER A 388 11.94 7.79 -0.58
C SER A 388 11.55 9.21 -0.21
N LEU A 389 12.42 10.16 -0.54
CA LEU A 389 12.16 11.58 -0.34
C LEU A 389 11.99 12.27 -1.68
N SER A 390 10.97 13.11 -1.79
CA SER A 390 10.81 14.02 -2.91
C SER A 390 11.91 15.09 -2.93
N LYS A 391 11.95 15.87 -4.01
CA LYS A 391 12.64 17.17 -3.98
C LYS A 391 12.04 18.06 -2.88
N VAL A 392 12.86 18.93 -2.29
CA VAL A 392 12.41 19.91 -1.31
C VAL A 392 11.68 21.05 -2.03
N LEU A 393 10.45 21.30 -1.59
CA LEU A 393 9.65 22.45 -1.98
C LEU A 393 9.96 23.62 -1.04
N SER A 394 9.83 24.84 -1.53
CA SER A 394 10.03 26.06 -0.75
C SER A 394 8.86 27.01 -0.96
N VAL A 395 8.27 27.42 0.15
CA VAL A 395 7.22 28.43 0.20
C VAL A 395 7.74 29.61 0.98
N LYS A 396 7.77 30.79 0.33
CA LYS A 396 8.09 32.03 1.01
C LYS A 396 6.81 32.67 1.53
N MET A 397 6.63 32.63 2.83
CA MET A 397 5.50 33.25 3.50
C MET A 397 5.87 34.69 3.90
N PRO A 398 5.07 35.71 3.54
CA PRO A 398 5.24 37.05 4.08
C PRO A 398 4.85 37.11 5.55
N SER A 399 5.57 37.88 6.35
CA SER A 399 5.18 38.16 7.73
C SER A 399 3.84 38.90 7.79
N VAL A 400 3.03 38.61 8.82
CA VAL A 400 1.74 39.29 9.01
C VAL A 400 1.98 40.73 9.50
N GLN A 401 1.69 41.74 8.68
CA GLN A 401 2.08 43.14 8.92
C GLN A 401 1.07 44.00 9.70
N PHE A 402 -0.03 43.43 10.19
CA PHE A 402 -1.22 44.24 10.53
C PHE A 402 -1.26 44.89 11.94
N THR A 403 -0.20 44.83 12.76
CA THR A 403 -0.13 45.59 14.03
C THR A 403 1.28 46.11 14.33
N GLN A 404 1.40 47.12 15.20
CA GLN A 404 2.68 47.52 15.81
C GLN A 404 2.99 46.57 16.98
N GLY A 405 4.24 46.12 17.12
CA GLY A 405 4.68 45.19 18.18
C GLY A 405 5.28 43.89 17.62
N VAL A 406 5.56 42.90 18.48
CA VAL A 406 6.23 41.63 18.10
C VAL A 406 5.27 40.45 18.01
N TRP A 407 4.03 40.57 18.49
CA TRP A 407 3.01 39.52 18.43
C TRP A 407 1.92 39.84 17.40
N ARG A 408 1.36 38.83 16.73
CA ARG A 408 0.27 39.00 15.75
C ARG A 408 -0.86 38.04 16.02
N ALA A 409 -2.08 38.54 15.90
CA ALA A 409 -3.29 37.73 15.85
C ALA A 409 -3.62 37.34 14.40
N TYR A 410 -3.98 36.07 14.17
CA TYR A 410 -4.42 35.55 12.90
C TYR A 410 -5.43 34.39 13.06
N PRO A 411 -6.46 34.27 12.21
CA PRO A 411 -6.90 35.31 11.28
C PRO A 411 -7.44 36.51 12.07
N ASN A 412 -7.36 37.70 11.49
CA ASN A 412 -7.99 38.90 12.03
C ASN A 412 -8.52 39.71 10.84
N PRO A 413 -9.82 39.65 10.52
CA PRO A 413 -10.92 39.19 11.37
C PRO A 413 -10.97 37.66 11.61
N THR A 414 -11.62 37.21 12.69
CA THR A 414 -11.75 35.78 13.08
C THR A 414 -13.20 35.39 13.40
N ASP A 415 -13.55 34.12 13.25
CA ASP A 415 -14.78 33.51 13.79
C ASP A 415 -14.58 32.95 15.23
N GLY A 416 -13.33 32.85 15.68
CA GLY A 416 -12.91 32.32 16.97
C GLY A 416 -12.45 30.86 16.96
N HIS A 417 -12.66 30.08 15.89
CA HIS A 417 -12.35 28.65 15.88
C HIS A 417 -10.90 28.31 15.50
N GLN A 418 -10.28 29.15 14.66
CA GLN A 418 -8.88 28.96 14.20
C GLN A 418 -7.98 30.13 14.59
N PHE A 419 -8.37 30.86 15.64
CA PHE A 419 -7.62 32.02 16.10
C PHE A 419 -6.32 31.61 16.79
N ARG A 420 -5.22 32.23 16.38
CA ARG A 420 -3.93 32.14 17.04
C ARG A 420 -3.26 33.50 17.19
N ILE A 421 -2.45 33.64 18.23
CA ILE A 421 -1.49 34.72 18.42
C ILE A 421 -0.09 34.10 18.33
N GLY A 422 0.75 34.66 17.47
CA GLY A 422 2.11 34.18 17.24
C GLY A 422 3.14 35.28 17.21
N LEU A 423 4.34 34.95 17.66
CA LEU A 423 5.48 35.87 17.72
C LEU A 423 6.14 36.01 16.34
N LEU A 424 6.43 37.24 15.92
CA LEU A 424 7.14 37.52 14.66
C LEU A 424 8.65 37.56 14.81
N ASP A 425 9.14 38.02 15.97
CA ASP A 425 10.57 38.20 16.24
C ASP A 425 10.97 37.39 17.47
N ILE A 426 11.48 36.18 17.21
CA ILE A 426 11.91 35.27 18.28
C ILE A 426 13.04 35.84 19.13
N SER A 427 13.83 36.79 18.62
CA SER A 427 14.89 37.44 19.39
C SER A 427 14.36 38.28 20.55
N GLN A 428 13.06 38.61 20.53
CA GLN A 428 12.40 39.43 21.54
C GLN A 428 11.76 38.60 22.67
N TYR A 429 11.86 37.28 22.61
CA TYR A 429 11.31 36.33 23.58
C TYR A 429 12.41 35.41 24.10
N SER A 430 12.60 35.36 25.42
CA SER A 430 13.66 34.58 26.09
C SER A 430 13.07 33.42 26.90
N GLN A 431 12.01 32.80 26.37
CA GLN A 431 11.27 31.71 27.01
C GLN A 431 10.69 32.09 28.39
N GLU A 432 10.32 33.35 28.58
CA GLU A 432 9.59 33.77 29.78
C GLU A 432 8.14 33.27 29.73
N LYS A 433 7.52 33.02 30.89
CA LYS A 433 6.08 32.71 30.94
C LYS A 433 5.26 33.82 30.28
N ILE A 434 4.25 33.42 29.53
CA ILE A 434 3.33 34.33 28.83
C ILE A 434 2.09 34.49 29.69
N SER A 435 1.76 35.72 30.06
CA SER A 435 0.51 36.05 30.74
C SER A 435 -0.40 36.84 29.81
N PHE A 436 -1.67 36.49 29.72
CA PHE A 436 -2.61 37.20 28.85
C PHE A 436 -4.01 37.31 29.46
N ARG A 437 -4.76 38.30 28.99
CA ARG A 437 -6.19 38.46 29.27
C ARG A 437 -6.90 39.13 28.10
N ILE A 438 -8.21 38.92 28.01
CA ILE A 438 -9.05 39.52 26.99
C ILE A 438 -9.85 40.68 27.59
N ILE A 439 -9.81 41.81 26.91
CA ILE A 439 -10.46 43.06 27.28
C ILE A 439 -11.54 43.37 26.23
N GLN A 440 -12.79 43.35 26.67
CA GLN A 440 -13.97 43.81 25.95
C GLN A 440 -14.52 45.08 26.61
N PRO A 441 -15.36 45.87 25.91
CA PRO A 441 -15.96 47.07 26.51
C PRO A 441 -16.75 46.81 27.81
N ASN A 442 -17.34 45.63 27.96
CA ASN A 442 -18.23 45.25 29.07
C ASN A 442 -17.68 44.12 29.95
N HIS A 443 -16.53 43.54 29.62
CA HIS A 443 -15.97 42.40 30.33
C HIS A 443 -14.45 42.33 30.18
N VAL A 444 -13.74 41.99 31.25
CA VAL A 444 -12.31 41.70 31.23
C VAL A 444 -12.12 40.34 31.87
N THR A 445 -11.43 39.43 31.19
CA THR A 445 -11.18 38.09 31.73
C THR A 445 -10.11 38.14 32.83
N GLU A 446 -10.04 37.09 33.65
CA GLU A 446 -8.90 36.89 34.53
C GLU A 446 -7.61 36.70 33.71
N VAL A 447 -6.48 37.00 34.35
CA VAL A 447 -5.15 36.81 33.76
C VAL A 447 -4.80 35.32 33.80
N VAL A 448 -4.42 34.77 32.65
CA VAL A 448 -3.96 33.40 32.49
C VAL A 448 -2.48 33.42 32.20
N THR A 449 -1.71 32.57 32.87
CA THR A 449 -0.25 32.44 32.66
C THR A 449 0.07 31.03 32.16
N VAL A 450 0.79 30.94 31.06
CA VAL A 450 1.20 29.69 30.39
C VAL A 450 2.71 29.66 30.13
N ASP A 451 3.25 28.47 29.85
CA ASP A 451 4.68 28.28 29.65
C ASP A 451 5.11 28.45 28.18
N SER A 452 4.17 28.42 27.23
CA SER A 452 4.49 28.47 25.80
C SER A 452 3.43 29.17 24.93
N GLU A 453 3.83 29.59 23.72
CA GLU A 453 2.90 30.10 22.69
C GLU A 453 1.84 29.04 22.32
N ALA A 454 2.22 27.77 22.30
CA ALA A 454 1.31 26.66 21.99
C ALA A 454 0.16 26.57 23.01
N GLU A 455 0.49 26.55 24.31
CA GLU A 455 -0.52 26.52 25.39
C GLU A 455 -1.43 27.76 25.38
N MET A 456 -0.86 28.94 25.09
CA MET A 456 -1.66 30.15 24.94
C MET A 456 -2.71 29.97 23.83
N ASN A 457 -2.30 29.45 22.67
CA ASN A 457 -3.18 29.25 21.54
C ASN A 457 -4.24 28.18 21.79
N GLU A 458 -3.91 27.09 22.48
CA GLU A 458 -4.88 26.09 22.93
C GLU A 458 -5.97 26.72 23.81
N TYR A 459 -5.58 27.58 24.75
CA TYR A 459 -6.53 28.28 25.61
C TYR A 459 -7.39 29.25 24.79
N LEU A 460 -6.79 30.08 23.94
CA LEU A 460 -7.51 31.07 23.14
C LEU A 460 -8.57 30.44 22.23
N ILE A 461 -8.28 29.30 21.61
CA ILE A 461 -9.23 28.55 20.76
C ILE A 461 -10.44 28.04 21.56
N GLN A 462 -10.26 27.72 22.84
CA GLN A 462 -11.38 27.28 23.70
C GLN A 462 -12.28 28.45 24.12
N ILE A 463 -11.71 29.62 24.44
CA ILE A 463 -12.49 30.72 25.00
C ILE A 463 -13.09 31.62 23.93
N LEU A 464 -12.40 31.86 22.83
CA LEU A 464 -12.82 32.83 21.81
C LEU A 464 -14.17 32.53 21.15
N PRO A 465 -14.59 31.27 20.94
CA PRO A 465 -15.94 30.95 20.51
C PRO A 465 -17.02 31.47 21.46
N THR A 466 -16.75 31.50 22.78
CA THR A 466 -17.69 31.97 23.82
C THR A 466 -17.79 33.49 23.92
N ILE A 467 -16.80 34.21 23.38
CA ILE A 467 -16.73 35.67 23.41
C ILE A 467 -17.70 36.27 22.39
N SER A 468 -18.41 37.35 22.74
CA SER A 468 -19.32 38.03 21.82
C SER A 468 -18.59 38.59 20.58
N SER A 469 -19.19 38.48 19.40
CA SER A 469 -18.68 39.09 18.17
C SER A 469 -18.52 40.61 18.33
N GLY A 470 -17.50 41.18 17.70
CA GLY A 470 -17.12 42.58 17.87
C GLY A 470 -15.61 42.75 18.03
N ILE A 471 -15.20 43.95 18.45
CA ILE A 471 -13.80 44.27 18.69
C ILE A 471 -13.44 43.94 20.14
N PHE A 472 -12.35 43.20 20.33
CA PHE A 472 -11.73 43.00 21.64
C PHE A 472 -10.22 43.24 21.55
N VAL A 473 -9.58 43.39 22.71
CA VAL A 473 -8.13 43.54 22.84
C VAL A 473 -7.59 42.38 23.65
N VAL A 474 -6.56 41.71 23.15
CA VAL A 474 -5.77 40.77 23.95
C VAL A 474 -4.58 41.54 24.51
N GLU A 475 -4.50 41.64 25.84
CA GLU A 475 -3.30 42.12 26.52
C GLU A 475 -2.40 40.92 26.79
N LEU A 476 -1.15 41.02 26.35
CA LEU A 476 -0.17 39.93 26.40
C LEU A 476 1.11 40.46 27.05
N GLN A 477 1.60 39.75 28.06
CA GLN A 477 2.77 40.11 28.86
C GLN A 477 3.77 38.95 28.88
N TRP A 478 5.04 39.25 28.69
CA TRP A 478 6.15 38.30 28.84
C TRP A 478 7.37 39.04 29.41
N GLY A 479 8.01 38.48 30.43
CA GLY A 479 9.04 39.20 31.18
C GLY A 479 8.53 40.56 31.70
N GLN A 480 9.18 41.66 31.29
CA GLN A 480 8.75 43.04 31.59
C GLN A 480 8.03 43.75 30.42
N LYS A 481 7.74 43.04 29.33
CA LYS A 481 7.13 43.60 28.12
C LYS A 481 5.62 43.35 28.13
N ILE A 482 4.86 44.30 27.60
CA ILE A 482 3.40 44.22 27.44
C ILE A 482 3.05 44.67 26.02
N GLU A 483 2.15 43.93 25.38
CA GLU A 483 1.61 44.25 24.06
C GLU A 483 0.08 44.13 24.05
N HIS A 484 -0.59 45.01 23.30
CA HIS A 484 -2.04 45.02 23.13
C HIS A 484 -2.40 44.71 21.68
N ILE A 485 -3.08 43.58 21.47
CA ILE A 485 -3.44 43.11 20.14
C ILE A 485 -4.93 43.30 19.93
N LYS A 486 -5.30 44.17 18.99
CA LYS A 486 -6.70 44.41 18.63
C LYS A 486 -7.19 43.33 17.68
N VAL A 487 -8.30 42.69 18.02
CA VAL A 487 -8.91 41.61 17.24
C VAL A 487 -10.36 41.93 16.91
N LEU A 488 -10.77 41.66 15.66
CA LEU A 488 -12.15 41.74 15.22
C LEU A 488 -12.73 40.33 15.10
N LYS A 489 -13.70 39.97 15.96
CA LYS A 489 -14.49 38.74 15.83
C LYS A 489 -15.75 38.99 15.01
N GLN A 490 -15.97 38.19 13.98
CA GLN A 490 -17.19 38.16 13.18
C GLN A 490 -17.97 36.87 13.46
N LYS A 491 -19.20 36.77 12.94
CA LYS A 491 -20.11 35.66 13.21
C LYS A 491 -19.80 34.45 12.34
#